data_AF-A0A8X7C247-F1
#
_entry.id   AF-A0A8X7C247-F1
#
_cell.length_a   1.000
_cell.length_b   1.000
_cell.length_c   1.000
_cell.angle_alpha   90.00
_cell.angle_beta   90.00
_cell.angle_gamma   90.00
#
_symmetry.space_group_name_H-M   'P 1'
#
loop_
_entity.id
_entity.type
_entity.pdbx_description
1 polymer ?
#
loop_
_entity_poly.entity_id
_entity_poly.type
_entity_poly.pdbx_seq_one_letter_code
_entity_poly.pdbx_strand_id
1 'polypeptide(L)'
;MESISLVICRFHSYRKLLTNLSPLKFYRNKHQLAAATDEVRHPGKLSTLFVPGRYGANMYQIVKPVININEIVQNINTIQHSFRSRGIDVDIENSIDLLRQFETERDSYLKFVEKDHEYLTELKNLKSLNDESKYNNLRREHDTFLIELKAAKEKFQHIEEMFLSIIAKLPNIIHPCTPLQSDTIEEYVTPKEINLTLWSHVEIGKKMSFFKHSKNSSVSYYLTGILSDLELAIQTYFYNKFIENGRTPMACVDFCKSFLLEAVGLDPFSPDQCISLKLKAEQGQKLHLGRCYNAKHRHQKSFDLFSVVQSSNFHCLTLCEDSKNEDEEFESLFNLLISCYSDFKIPFRAVNCGAKNLNTTESRRKLLEVWSPAEQMYKPVAYVSQRGDFVSKRLHVTYGVEHVIEGYCHMVEGVAVNIPVLMGCIIENFQKSNGIFELPDELSFLHNLINE
;
A
#
# COMPACT_ATOMS: atom_id res chain seq x y z
N MET A 1 -18.16 -5.09 16.29
CA MET A 1 -18.56 -6.14 15.32
C MET A 1 -19.11 -5.50 14.05
N GLU A 2 -18.22 -4.98 13.20
CA GLU A 2 -18.51 -4.61 11.81
C GLU A 2 -17.14 -4.30 11.17
N SER A 3 -16.67 -5.14 10.24
CA SER A 3 -15.46 -4.85 9.47
C SER A 3 -15.74 -3.69 8.52
N ILE A 4 -14.91 -2.65 8.52
CA ILE A 4 -15.06 -1.54 7.57
C ILE A 4 -14.39 -1.93 6.26
N SER A 5 -15.22 -2.25 5.28
CA SER A 5 -14.80 -2.64 3.94
C SER A 5 -14.92 -1.46 2.99
N LEU A 6 -13.77 -0.90 2.60
CA LEU A 6 -13.66 0.22 1.67
C LEU A 6 -13.32 -0.30 0.28
N VAL A 7 -14.01 0.18 -0.72
CA VAL A 7 -13.72 -0.12 -2.12
C VAL A 7 -13.44 1.18 -2.83
N ILE A 8 -12.30 1.30 -3.48
CA ILE A 8 -11.86 2.56 -4.06
C ILE A 8 -12.44 2.64 -5.48
N CYS A 9 -13.58 3.32 -5.60
CA CYS A 9 -14.31 3.53 -6.85
C CYS A 9 -14.46 5.02 -7.11
N ARG A 10 -14.21 5.42 -8.36
CA ARG A 10 -14.41 6.80 -8.80
C ARG A 10 -15.87 7.06 -9.15
N PHE A 11 -16.48 8.04 -8.47
CA PHE A 11 -17.48 8.94 -9.03
C PHE A 11 -17.39 10.32 -8.35
N HIS A 12 -17.73 11.37 -9.09
CA HIS A 12 -17.65 12.77 -8.67
C HIS A 12 -18.88 13.15 -7.82
N SER A 13 -18.67 13.79 -6.66
CA SER A 13 -19.42 14.95 -6.11
C SER A 13 -19.50 14.98 -4.57
N TYR A 14 -18.86 16.01 -3.99
CA TYR A 14 -19.16 16.72 -2.74
C TYR A 14 -19.18 16.04 -1.34
N ARG A 15 -18.09 16.31 -0.59
CA ARG A 15 -17.97 17.09 0.68
C ARG A 15 -19.00 16.95 1.83
N LYS A 16 -19.91 15.98 1.86
CA LYS A 16 -20.88 15.82 2.98
C LYS A 16 -21.08 14.40 3.53
N LEU A 17 -20.22 13.44 3.17
CA LEU A 17 -20.42 12.02 3.53
C LEU A 17 -19.48 11.45 4.60
N LEU A 18 -18.79 12.29 5.38
CA LEU A 18 -17.91 11.83 6.48
C LEU A 18 -18.52 12.00 7.88
N THR A 19 -19.84 12.17 7.98
CA THR A 19 -20.52 12.30 9.29
C THR A 19 -21.44 11.14 9.65
N ASN A 20 -21.72 10.18 8.74
CA ASN A 20 -22.75 9.14 8.98
C ASN A 20 -22.29 7.68 8.77
N LEU A 21 -20.99 7.39 8.71
CA LEU A 21 -20.48 6.00 8.62
C LEU A 21 -19.80 5.60 9.95
N SER A 22 -20.59 5.04 10.89
CA SER A 22 -20.22 4.21 12.08
C SER A 22 -19.05 4.71 13.00
N PRO A 23 -18.77 4.11 14.17
CA PRO A 23 -18.25 4.87 15.33
C PRO A 23 -16.73 5.15 15.33
N LEU A 24 -15.99 4.74 14.29
CA LEU A 24 -14.53 4.89 14.29
C LEU A 24 -14.11 6.31 13.89
N LYS A 25 -13.80 7.13 14.89
CA LYS A 25 -13.23 8.47 14.73
C LYS A 25 -11.75 8.38 14.35
N PHE A 26 -11.43 8.68 13.09
CA PHE A 26 -10.05 8.82 12.63
C PHE A 26 -9.44 10.15 13.12
N TYR A 27 -8.46 10.09 14.03
CA TYR A 27 -7.75 11.27 14.51
C TYR A 27 -6.57 11.60 13.57
N ARG A 28 -6.63 12.78 12.94
CA ARG A 28 -5.51 13.33 12.18
C ARG A 28 -4.76 14.33 13.06
N ASN A 29 -3.50 14.02 13.39
CA ASN A 29 -2.63 14.98 14.08
C ASN A 29 -2.43 16.22 13.19
N LYS A 30 -2.92 17.38 13.64
CA LYS A 30 -2.81 18.68 12.95
C LYS A 30 -1.58 19.42 13.45
N HIS A 31 -0.50 19.50 12.68
CA HIS A 31 0.49 20.59 12.84
C HIS A 31 1.01 21.11 11.50
N GLN A 32 1.38 22.39 11.54
CA GLN A 32 1.34 23.40 10.47
C GLN A 32 2.41 23.25 9.37
N LEU A 33 2.10 23.78 8.19
CA LEU A 33 2.98 23.92 7.03
C LEU A 33 3.89 25.16 7.18
N ALA A 34 5.20 24.98 7.13
CA ALA A 34 6.17 26.03 6.81
C ALA A 34 7.24 25.42 5.91
N ALA A 35 7.36 25.86 4.66
CA ALA A 35 8.16 25.25 3.58
C ALA A 35 9.62 24.94 3.97
N ALA A 36 10.03 23.67 3.82
CA ALA A 36 11.41 23.24 3.96
C ALA A 36 12.14 23.49 2.64
N THR A 37 13.27 24.19 2.73
CA THR A 37 14.18 24.49 1.63
C THR A 37 14.94 23.23 1.18
N ASP A 38 15.24 23.15 -0.11
CA ASP A 38 15.84 22.03 -0.86
C ASP A 38 17.25 21.57 -0.42
N GLU A 39 17.78 22.02 0.71
CA GLU A 39 19.21 21.84 1.08
C GLU A 39 19.51 20.59 1.91
N VAL A 40 18.52 19.82 2.34
CA VAL A 40 18.76 18.58 3.11
C VAL A 40 18.81 17.37 2.18
N ARG A 41 19.79 17.36 1.25
CA ARG A 41 20.21 16.13 0.55
C ARG A 41 21.21 15.39 1.44
N HIS A 42 20.71 14.46 2.26
CA HIS A 42 21.57 13.59 3.06
C HIS A 42 22.24 12.50 2.22
N PRO A 43 23.53 12.19 2.44
CA PRO A 43 24.21 11.07 1.80
C PRO A 43 23.86 9.77 2.52
N GLY A 44 23.15 8.86 1.84
CA GLY A 44 22.66 7.59 2.38
C GLY A 44 21.13 7.57 2.51
N LYS A 45 20.47 6.55 1.95
CA LYS A 45 19.01 6.38 1.92
C LYS A 45 18.43 6.24 3.34
N LEU A 46 18.19 7.36 4.02
CA LEU A 46 17.42 7.39 5.26
C LEU A 46 15.96 7.04 4.97
N SER A 47 15.35 6.28 5.89
CA SER A 47 13.92 6.00 5.87
C SER A 47 13.12 7.30 5.90
N THR A 48 12.16 7.44 4.99
CA THR A 48 11.16 8.51 4.98
C THR A 48 10.02 8.25 5.97
N LEU A 49 9.86 7.01 6.42
CA LEU A 49 8.88 6.60 7.41
C LEU A 49 9.40 6.74 8.84
N PHE A 50 10.55 6.12 9.11
CA PHE A 50 11.19 6.08 10.41
C PHE A 50 12.40 7.01 10.43
N VAL A 51 12.13 8.28 10.73
CA VAL A 51 13.15 9.32 10.76
C VAL A 51 13.80 9.38 12.14
N PRO A 52 15.12 9.17 12.27
CA PRO A 52 15.80 9.30 13.55
C PRO A 52 15.59 10.67 14.18
N GLY A 53 15.47 10.73 15.51
CA GLY A 53 15.12 11.94 16.24
C GLY A 53 16.08 13.11 16.01
N ARG A 54 17.35 12.83 15.68
CA ARG A 54 18.35 13.86 15.33
C ARG A 54 18.03 14.62 14.05
N TYR A 55 17.25 14.02 13.14
CA TYR A 55 16.78 14.63 11.89
C TYR A 55 15.35 15.18 12.00
N GLY A 56 14.68 14.94 13.13
CA GLY A 56 13.26 15.24 13.32
C GLY A 56 12.90 16.72 13.23
N ALA A 57 13.81 17.63 13.58
CA ALA A 57 13.56 19.08 13.54
C ALA A 57 13.26 19.60 12.12
N ASN A 58 13.73 18.89 11.08
CA ASN A 58 13.58 19.27 9.68
C ASN A 58 12.46 18.49 8.96
N MET A 59 11.69 17.65 9.66
CA MET A 59 10.65 16.81 9.07
C MET A 59 9.29 16.98 9.75
N TYR A 60 8.23 17.09 8.94
CA TYR A 60 6.88 17.40 9.39
C TYR A 60 6.13 16.24 10.05
N GLN A 61 6.61 15.00 9.89
CA GLN A 61 5.91 13.82 10.38
C GLN A 61 6.91 12.70 10.66
N ILE A 62 7.04 12.35 11.93
CA ILE A 62 7.84 11.20 12.39
C ILE A 62 6.82 10.17 12.85
N VAL A 63 6.76 9.02 12.17
CA VAL A 63 6.05 7.87 12.72
C VAL A 63 7.07 7.09 13.54
N LYS A 64 6.73 6.74 14.78
CA LYS A 64 7.57 5.87 15.60
C LYS A 64 7.20 4.42 15.30
N PRO A 65 8.17 3.50 15.13
CA PRO A 65 7.87 2.09 14.93
C PRO A 65 7.18 1.53 16.17
N VAL A 66 6.11 0.78 15.95
CA VAL A 66 5.38 0.06 16.99
C VAL A 66 5.86 -1.38 16.96
N ILE A 67 6.80 -1.71 17.84
CA ILE A 67 7.47 -3.01 17.86
C ILE A 67 7.62 -3.51 19.28
N ASN A 68 7.32 -4.80 19.46
CA ASN A 68 7.56 -5.52 20.68
C ASN A 68 8.84 -6.36 20.52
N ILE A 69 9.95 -5.89 21.09
CA ILE A 69 11.25 -6.58 20.96
C ILE A 69 11.22 -7.92 21.69
N ASN A 70 10.53 -8.02 22.83
CA ASN A 70 10.38 -9.28 23.55
C ASN A 70 9.66 -10.33 22.71
N GLU A 71 8.62 -9.94 21.97
CA GLU A 71 7.90 -10.83 21.05
C GLU A 71 8.79 -11.30 19.89
N ILE A 72 9.62 -10.41 19.32
CA ILE A 72 10.60 -10.76 18.29
C ILE A 72 11.61 -11.78 18.84
N VAL A 73 12.14 -11.54 20.04
CA VAL A 73 13.14 -12.41 20.67
C VAL A 73 12.56 -13.78 21.00
N GLN A 74 11.33 -13.85 21.52
CA GLN A 74 10.66 -15.10 21.84
C GLN A 74 10.36 -15.94 20.59
N ASN A 75 10.04 -15.29 19.47
CA ASN A 75 9.62 -15.95 18.24
C ASN A 75 10.69 -15.95 17.14
N ILE A 76 11.96 -15.73 17.49
CA ILE A 76 13.02 -15.49 16.50
C ILE A 76 13.17 -16.61 15.46
N ASN A 77 13.11 -17.87 15.89
CA ASN A 77 13.19 -19.03 15.01
C ASN A 77 12.07 -19.03 13.97
N THR A 78 10.85 -18.71 14.38
CA THR A 78 9.68 -18.64 13.51
C THR A 78 9.80 -17.49 12.52
N ILE A 79 10.24 -16.31 12.98
CA ILE A 79 10.45 -15.13 12.14
C ILE A 79 11.55 -15.41 11.10
N GLN A 80 12.68 -15.98 11.52
CA GLN A 80 13.80 -16.28 10.63
C GLN A 80 13.44 -17.38 9.63
N HIS A 81 12.68 -18.39 10.04
CA HIS A 81 12.12 -19.39 9.12
C HIS A 81 11.18 -18.76 8.09
N SER A 82 10.33 -17.82 8.51
CA SER A 82 9.46 -17.06 7.61
C SER A 82 10.28 -16.29 6.58
N PHE A 83 11.35 -15.60 6.99
CA PHE A 83 12.19 -14.80 6.09
C PHE A 83 12.96 -15.67 5.10
N ARG A 84 13.53 -16.79 5.57
CA ARG A 84 14.18 -17.79 4.71
C ARG A 84 13.22 -18.36 3.67
N SER A 85 11.96 -18.59 4.04
CA SER A 85 10.93 -19.07 3.10
C SER A 85 10.62 -18.05 2.00
N ARG A 86 10.80 -16.75 2.26
CA ARG A 86 10.73 -15.68 1.23
C ARG A 86 11.98 -15.59 0.36
N GLY A 87 13.05 -16.31 0.69
CA GLY A 87 14.37 -16.11 0.09
C GLY A 87 15.07 -14.83 0.56
N ILE A 88 14.65 -14.29 1.71
CA ILE A 88 15.26 -13.10 2.34
C ILE A 88 16.21 -13.58 3.42
N ASP A 89 17.50 -13.33 3.23
CA ASP A 89 18.54 -13.62 4.22
C ASP A 89 18.77 -12.40 5.11
N VAL A 90 17.97 -12.30 6.17
CA VAL A 90 18.13 -11.27 7.20
C VAL A 90 18.53 -11.96 8.50
N ASP A 91 19.71 -11.60 8.99
CA ASP A 91 20.24 -12.11 10.24
C ASP A 91 19.76 -11.27 11.43
N ILE A 92 18.63 -11.70 11.99
CA ILE A 92 18.05 -11.08 13.20
C ILE A 92 18.85 -11.49 14.44
N GLU A 93 19.48 -12.67 14.45
CA GLU A 93 20.19 -13.19 15.62
C GLU A 93 21.34 -12.26 16.01
N ASN A 94 22.13 -11.84 15.01
CA ASN A 94 23.19 -10.85 15.20
C ASN A 94 22.69 -9.45 15.56
N SER A 95 21.39 -9.18 15.40
CA SER A 95 20.76 -7.90 15.72
C SER A 95 20.08 -7.88 17.09
N ILE A 96 19.90 -9.02 17.78
CA ILE A 96 19.17 -9.08 19.07
C ILE A 96 19.80 -8.16 20.11
N ASP A 97 21.13 -8.17 20.20
CA ASP A 97 21.84 -7.36 21.20
C ASP A 97 21.57 -5.87 20.97
N LEU A 98 21.53 -5.43 19.71
CA LEU A 98 21.18 -4.06 19.36
C LEU A 98 19.70 -3.75 19.69
N LEU A 99 18.78 -4.69 19.45
CA LEU A 99 17.36 -4.51 19.83
C LEU A 99 17.21 -4.32 21.35
N ARG A 100 17.89 -5.15 22.16
CA ARG A 100 17.89 -5.03 23.63
C ARG A 100 18.59 -3.77 24.12
N GLN A 101 19.69 -3.39 23.49
CA GLN A 101 20.39 -2.14 23.78
C GLN A 101 19.50 -0.94 23.50
N PHE A 102 18.72 -0.95 22.41
CA PHE A 102 17.78 0.12 22.10
C PHE A 102 16.76 0.34 23.22
N GLU A 103 16.13 -0.73 23.75
CA GLU A 103 15.20 -0.60 24.89
C GLU A 103 15.88 -0.05 26.13
N THR A 104 17.05 -0.58 26.48
CA THR A 104 17.82 -0.17 27.66
C THR A 104 18.18 1.32 27.60
N GLU A 105 18.66 1.78 26.44
CA GLU A 105 19.12 3.15 26.24
C GLU A 105 17.95 4.12 26.06
N ARG A 106 16.83 3.67 25.48
CA ARG A 106 15.57 4.41 25.46
C ARG A 106 15.07 4.66 26.87
N ASP A 107 14.98 3.62 27.68
CA ASP A 107 14.44 3.72 29.05
C ASP A 107 15.37 4.55 29.94
N SER A 108 16.70 4.45 29.73
CA SER A 108 17.66 5.35 30.36
C SER A 108 17.43 6.80 29.96
N TYR A 109 17.31 7.10 28.66
CA TYR A 109 17.06 8.46 28.17
C TYR A 109 15.73 9.03 28.68
N LEU A 110 14.66 8.22 28.74
CA LEU A 110 13.36 8.65 29.28
C LEU A 110 13.44 9.10 30.74
N LYS A 111 14.24 8.42 31.58
CA LYS A 111 14.47 8.87 32.97
C LYS A 111 15.13 10.25 33.04
N PHE A 112 16.05 10.56 32.13
CA PHE A 112 16.64 11.90 32.05
C PHE A 112 15.60 12.94 31.61
N VAL A 113 14.70 12.61 30.68
CA VAL A 113 13.61 13.50 30.24
C VAL A 113 12.59 13.75 31.36
N GLU A 114 12.23 12.72 32.13
CA GLU A 114 11.36 12.85 33.30
C GLU A 114 11.98 13.77 34.35
N LYS A 115 13.26 13.56 34.67
CA LYS A 115 13.99 14.43 35.60
C LYS A 115 14.11 15.88 35.10
N ASP A 116 14.26 16.11 33.79
CA ASP A 116 14.21 17.46 33.21
C ASP A 116 12.85 18.13 33.45
N HIS A 117 11.75 17.40 33.25
CA HIS A 117 10.40 17.90 33.54
C HIS A 117 10.20 18.21 35.04
N GLU A 118 10.77 17.42 35.94
CA GLU A 118 10.77 17.70 37.38
C GLU A 118 11.48 19.01 37.69
N TYR A 119 12.71 19.22 37.18
CA TYR A 119 13.45 20.47 37.33
C TYR A 119 12.65 21.67 36.81
N LEU A 120 12.05 21.57 35.62
CA LEU A 120 11.26 22.67 35.04
C LEU A 120 10.01 22.99 35.87
N THR A 121 9.37 21.98 36.43
CA THR A 121 8.20 22.13 37.31
C THR A 121 8.59 22.83 38.61
N GLU A 122 9.68 22.41 39.24
CA GLU A 122 10.18 23.01 40.47
C GLU A 122 10.69 24.44 40.26
N LEU A 123 11.42 24.72 39.18
CA LEU A 123 11.83 26.07 38.80
C LEU A 123 10.62 27.00 38.60
N LYS A 124 9.53 26.51 38.01
CA LYS A 124 8.29 27.26 37.83
C LYS A 124 7.62 27.54 39.19
N ASN A 125 7.63 26.58 40.10
CA ASN A 125 7.10 26.74 41.46
C ASN A 125 7.92 27.75 42.27
N LEU A 126 9.24 27.65 42.29
CA LEU A 126 10.12 28.58 42.99
C LEU A 126 9.99 30.01 42.46
N LYS A 127 9.83 30.17 41.15
CA LYS A 127 9.56 31.47 40.52
C LYS A 127 8.22 32.07 40.99
N SER A 128 7.20 31.24 41.24
CA SER A 128 5.91 31.71 41.77
C SER A 128 5.97 32.11 43.25
N LEU A 129 6.90 31.53 44.01
CA LEU A 129 7.11 31.79 45.44
C LEU A 129 8.10 32.94 45.71
N ASN A 130 8.68 33.54 44.67
CA ASN A 130 9.71 34.59 44.76
C ASN A 130 10.96 34.19 45.60
N ASP A 131 11.30 32.90 45.67
CA ASP A 131 12.51 32.41 46.37
C ASP A 131 13.74 32.44 45.42
N GLU A 132 14.35 33.62 45.26
CA GLU A 132 15.46 33.84 44.31
C GLU A 132 16.71 33.00 44.62
N SER A 133 17.00 32.75 45.90
CA SER A 133 18.20 32.02 46.31
C SER A 133 18.11 30.55 45.88
N LYS A 134 17.00 29.88 46.19
CA LYS A 134 16.79 28.49 45.77
C LYS A 134 16.61 28.36 44.27
N TYR A 135 15.92 29.32 43.64
CA TYR A 135 15.78 29.34 42.18
C TYR A 135 17.13 29.35 41.47
N ASN A 136 18.04 30.24 41.88
CA ASN A 136 19.37 30.35 41.27
C ASN A 136 20.24 29.11 41.50
N ASN A 137 20.14 28.46 42.67
CA ASN A 137 20.87 27.23 42.94
C ASN A 137 20.33 26.07 42.09
N LEU A 138 19.02 25.85 42.07
CA LEU A 138 18.39 24.81 41.26
C LEU A 138 18.64 25.04 39.76
N ARG A 139 18.70 26.30 39.33
CA ARG A 139 19.01 26.63 37.94
C ARG A 139 20.43 26.19 37.55
N ARG A 140 21.44 26.38 38.40
CA ARG A 140 22.81 25.93 38.14
C ARG A 140 22.91 24.40 38.09
N GLU A 141 22.18 23.72 38.98
CA GLU A 141 22.09 22.26 38.96
C GLU A 141 21.43 21.77 37.67
N HIS A 142 20.33 22.42 37.25
CA HIS A 142 19.66 22.13 35.99
C HIS A 142 20.58 22.37 34.79
N ASP A 143 21.30 23.49 34.74
CA ASP A 143 22.24 23.78 33.64
C ASP A 143 23.37 22.73 33.56
N THR A 144 23.83 22.19 34.70
CA THR A 144 24.79 21.08 34.74
C THR A 144 24.17 19.77 34.27
N PHE A 145 22.95 19.48 34.72
CA PHE A 145 22.18 18.30 34.30
C PHE A 145 21.87 18.29 32.79
N LEU A 146 21.66 19.45 32.17
CA LEU A 146 21.43 19.56 30.73
C LEU A 146 22.62 19.03 29.90
N ILE A 147 23.84 19.08 30.43
CA ILE A 147 25.03 18.49 29.79
C ILE A 147 24.91 16.96 29.77
N GLU A 148 24.50 16.36 30.89
CA GLU A 148 24.28 14.92 30.99
C GLU A 148 23.11 14.46 30.11
N LEU A 149 21.99 15.21 30.12
CA LEU A 149 20.83 14.95 29.26
C LEU A 149 21.22 15.00 27.78
N LYS A 150 22.06 15.95 27.38
CA LYS A 150 22.54 16.05 25.99
C LYS A 150 23.39 14.83 25.61
N ALA A 151 24.31 14.40 26.47
CA ALA A 151 25.13 13.22 26.22
C ALA A 151 24.27 11.93 26.13
N ALA A 152 23.29 11.77 27.02
CA ALA A 152 22.34 10.66 26.99
C ALA A 152 21.51 10.67 25.69
N LYS A 153 21.05 11.85 25.26
CA LYS A 153 20.30 12.01 24.00
C LYS A 153 21.13 11.61 22.78
N GLU A 154 22.38 12.07 22.69
CA GLU A 154 23.28 11.74 21.57
C GLU A 154 23.56 10.23 21.50
N LYS A 155 23.80 9.60 22.65
CA LYS A 155 23.97 8.14 22.77
C LYS A 155 22.72 7.39 22.30
N PHE A 156 21.54 7.79 22.77
CA PHE A 156 20.27 7.18 22.36
C PHE A 156 20.02 7.35 20.85
N GLN A 157 20.25 8.54 20.30
CA GLN A 157 20.04 8.83 18.88
C GLN A 157 20.94 8.00 17.96
N HIS A 158 22.17 7.70 18.38
CA HIS A 158 23.07 6.83 17.63
C HIS A 158 22.51 5.40 17.52
N ILE A 159 22.03 4.85 18.64
CA ILE A 159 21.46 3.51 18.70
C ILE A 159 20.11 3.46 18.00
N GLU A 160 19.28 4.50 18.14
CA GLU A 160 18.01 4.66 17.43
C GLU A 160 18.21 4.57 15.91
N GLU A 161 19.21 5.25 15.36
CA GLU A 161 19.46 5.18 13.91
C GLU A 161 19.79 3.76 13.45
N MET A 162 20.68 3.06 14.16
CA MET A 162 21.03 1.68 13.83
C MET A 162 19.81 0.76 13.94
N PHE A 163 19.02 0.92 15.00
CA PHE A 163 17.77 0.20 15.22
C PHE A 163 16.77 0.43 14.07
N LEU A 164 16.49 1.68 13.73
CA LEU A 164 15.54 2.03 12.66
C LEU A 164 15.97 1.47 11.30
N SER A 165 17.29 1.42 11.04
CA SER A 165 17.83 0.89 9.78
C SER A 165 17.55 -0.62 9.58
N ILE A 166 17.40 -1.37 10.67
CA ILE A 166 17.07 -2.80 10.66
C ILE A 166 15.56 -2.95 10.57
N ILE A 167 14.84 -2.27 11.47
CA ILE A 167 13.38 -2.34 11.58
C ILE A 167 12.67 -1.97 10.27
N ALA A 168 13.16 -0.94 9.57
CA ALA A 168 12.58 -0.51 8.30
C ALA A 168 12.62 -1.63 7.22
N LYS A 169 13.60 -2.54 7.30
CA LYS A 169 13.83 -3.60 6.32
C LYS A 169 13.17 -4.92 6.66
N LEU A 170 12.67 -5.10 7.90
CA LEU A 170 12.05 -6.35 8.31
C LEU A 170 10.74 -6.59 7.53
N PRO A 171 10.62 -7.71 6.80
CA PRO A 171 9.38 -8.05 6.13
C PRO A 171 8.34 -8.56 7.13
N ASN A 172 7.10 -8.67 6.67
CA ASN A 172 5.98 -9.21 7.42
C ASN A 172 6.15 -10.71 7.61
N ILE A 173 5.51 -11.24 8.66
CA ILE A 173 5.49 -12.67 8.94
C ILE A 173 4.53 -13.34 7.94
N ILE A 174 4.93 -14.50 7.41
CA ILE A 174 4.11 -15.30 6.50
C ILE A 174 2.94 -15.93 7.27
N HIS A 175 1.75 -15.85 6.69
CA HIS A 175 0.58 -16.54 7.22
C HIS A 175 0.72 -18.07 7.08
N PRO A 176 0.31 -18.89 8.07
CA PRO A 176 0.44 -20.35 8.02
C PRO A 176 -0.16 -21.03 6.79
N CYS A 177 -1.22 -20.46 6.21
CA CYS A 177 -1.86 -21.00 4.98
C CYS A 177 -1.14 -20.62 3.67
N THR A 178 0.01 -19.96 3.74
CA THR A 178 0.82 -19.62 2.56
C THR A 178 1.65 -20.82 2.14
N PRO A 179 1.61 -21.23 0.86
CA PRO A 179 2.51 -22.27 0.34
C PRO A 179 3.97 -21.87 0.51
N LEU A 180 4.80 -22.72 1.11
CA LEU A 180 6.21 -22.36 1.38
C LEU A 180 7.14 -22.64 0.19
N GLN A 181 6.82 -23.62 -0.65
CA GLN A 181 7.72 -24.08 -1.72
C GLN A 181 7.45 -23.41 -3.07
N SER A 182 6.20 -23.46 -3.53
CA SER A 182 5.77 -22.95 -4.83
C SER A 182 4.32 -22.49 -4.76
N ASP A 183 3.89 -21.76 -5.79
CA ASP A 183 2.48 -21.41 -5.95
C ASP A 183 1.61 -22.69 -6.04
N THR A 184 0.38 -22.61 -5.55
CA THR A 184 -0.64 -23.66 -5.77
C THR A 184 -1.77 -23.12 -6.63
N ILE A 185 -2.23 -23.92 -7.58
CA ILE A 185 -3.17 -23.49 -8.62
C ILE A 185 -4.49 -24.24 -8.48
N GLU A 186 -5.59 -23.52 -8.62
CA GLU A 186 -6.94 -24.06 -8.72
C GLU A 186 -7.59 -23.53 -10.01
N GLU A 187 -7.90 -24.42 -10.94
CA GLU A 187 -8.51 -24.06 -12.23
C GLU A 187 -10.04 -24.06 -12.12
N TYR A 188 -10.67 -22.99 -12.58
CA TYR A 188 -12.13 -22.84 -12.54
C TYR A 188 -12.76 -23.09 -13.91
N VAL A 189 -12.15 -22.51 -14.95
CA VAL A 189 -12.56 -22.68 -16.34
C VAL A 189 -11.32 -22.96 -17.17
N THR A 190 -11.30 -24.12 -17.81
CA THR A 190 -10.15 -24.57 -18.61
C THR A 190 -10.19 -23.99 -20.02
N PRO A 191 -9.03 -23.67 -20.62
CA PRO A 191 -8.95 -23.20 -22.00
C PRO A 191 -9.46 -24.29 -22.95
N LYS A 192 -10.31 -23.89 -23.89
CA LYS A 192 -10.75 -24.76 -25.00
C LYS A 192 -9.87 -24.52 -26.22
N GLU A 193 -9.66 -25.54 -27.03
CA GLU A 193 -9.02 -25.37 -28.33
C GLU A 193 -9.84 -24.43 -29.21
N ILE A 194 -9.21 -23.34 -29.65
CA ILE A 194 -9.81 -22.36 -30.56
C ILE A 194 -9.33 -22.72 -31.98
N ASN A 195 -10.21 -23.35 -32.76
CA ASN A 195 -9.95 -23.69 -34.17
C ASN A 195 -10.15 -22.48 -35.11
N LEU A 196 -9.51 -21.36 -34.79
CA LEU A 196 -9.52 -20.13 -35.57
C LEU A 196 -8.11 -19.54 -35.62
N THR A 197 -7.82 -18.74 -36.64
CA THR A 197 -6.62 -17.89 -36.64
C THR A 197 -6.72 -16.93 -35.46
N LEU A 198 -5.81 -17.06 -34.50
CA LEU A 198 -5.77 -16.23 -33.31
C LEU A 198 -5.03 -14.92 -33.62
N TRP A 199 -5.71 -13.81 -33.38
CA TRP A 199 -5.12 -12.49 -33.33
C TRP A 199 -4.91 -12.06 -31.88
N SER A 200 -3.82 -11.34 -31.66
CA SER A 200 -3.57 -10.60 -30.43
C SER A 200 -4.51 -9.41 -30.30
N HIS A 201 -4.76 -8.98 -29.06
CA HIS A 201 -5.52 -7.76 -28.81
C HIS A 201 -4.93 -6.54 -29.55
N VAL A 202 -3.60 -6.46 -29.69
CA VAL A 202 -2.91 -5.38 -30.42
C VAL A 202 -3.23 -5.41 -31.91
N GLU A 203 -3.25 -6.59 -32.54
CA GLU A 203 -3.60 -6.73 -33.96
C GLU A 203 -5.05 -6.37 -34.22
N ILE A 204 -5.96 -6.86 -33.38
CA ILE A 204 -7.40 -6.54 -33.46
C ILE A 204 -7.61 -5.03 -33.30
N GLY A 205 -7.04 -4.43 -32.26
CA GLY A 205 -7.25 -3.00 -32.01
C GLY A 205 -6.58 -2.09 -33.06
N LYS A 206 -5.50 -2.52 -33.72
CA LYS A 206 -4.95 -1.83 -34.91
C LYS A 206 -5.89 -1.94 -36.10
N LYS A 207 -6.40 -3.14 -36.39
CA LYS A 207 -7.33 -3.40 -37.51
C LYS A 207 -8.60 -2.56 -37.38
N MET A 208 -9.13 -2.46 -36.17
CA MET A 208 -10.35 -1.70 -35.86
C MET A 208 -10.09 -0.20 -35.61
N SER A 209 -8.83 0.25 -35.68
CA SER A 209 -8.44 1.64 -35.37
C SER A 209 -8.83 2.12 -33.96
N PHE A 210 -8.96 1.20 -33.00
CA PHE A 210 -9.36 1.53 -31.62
C PHE A 210 -8.19 1.95 -30.72
N PHE A 211 -6.96 1.56 -31.07
CA PHE A 211 -5.76 2.05 -30.41
C PHE A 211 -5.11 3.18 -31.20
N LYS A 212 -4.82 4.29 -30.51
CA LYS A 212 -3.82 5.25 -30.99
C LYS A 212 -2.60 5.22 -30.08
N HIS A 213 -1.42 5.07 -30.67
CA HIS A 213 -0.17 5.18 -29.95
C HIS A 213 0.17 6.63 -29.67
N SER A 214 0.71 6.92 -28.48
CA SER A 214 1.37 8.19 -28.25
C SER A 214 2.63 8.29 -29.11
N LYS A 215 2.80 9.41 -29.82
CA LYS A 215 4.05 9.70 -30.54
C LYS A 215 5.24 9.91 -29.59
N ASN A 216 4.98 10.14 -28.31
CA ASN A 216 5.98 10.55 -27.32
C ASN A 216 6.37 9.40 -26.36
N SER A 217 5.76 8.22 -26.47
CA SER A 217 6.00 7.09 -25.56
C SER A 217 5.53 5.78 -26.19
N SER A 218 6.39 4.75 -26.16
CA SER A 218 6.09 3.39 -26.64
C SER A 218 5.04 2.65 -25.79
N VAL A 219 4.75 3.16 -24.58
CA VAL A 219 3.92 2.49 -23.56
C VAL A 219 2.68 3.30 -23.17
N SER A 220 2.47 4.45 -23.81
CA SER A 220 1.27 5.27 -23.63
C SER A 220 0.31 5.09 -24.79
N TYR A 221 -0.97 4.91 -24.46
CA TYR A 221 -2.01 4.60 -25.40
C TYR A 221 -3.26 5.46 -25.20
N TYR A 222 -4.05 5.54 -26.25
CA TYR A 222 -5.40 6.11 -26.23
C TYR A 222 -6.38 5.02 -26.65
N LEU A 223 -7.40 4.81 -25.83
CA LEU A 223 -8.58 4.03 -26.20
C LEU A 223 -9.56 4.93 -26.95
N THR A 224 -10.17 4.40 -28.01
CA THR A 224 -11.17 5.12 -28.81
C THR A 224 -12.31 4.19 -29.19
N GLY A 225 -13.48 4.78 -29.45
CA GLY A 225 -14.70 4.03 -29.77
C GLY A 225 -15.04 3.03 -28.67
N ILE A 226 -15.45 1.83 -29.08
CA ILE A 226 -15.94 0.77 -28.19
C ILE A 226 -14.94 0.38 -27.08
N LEU A 227 -13.62 0.54 -27.28
CA LEU A 227 -12.65 0.21 -26.22
C LEU A 227 -12.65 1.24 -25.08
N SER A 228 -12.97 2.50 -25.37
CA SER A 228 -13.15 3.52 -24.33
C SER A 228 -14.40 3.22 -23.50
N ASP A 229 -15.46 2.77 -24.15
CA ASP A 229 -16.71 2.39 -23.49
C ASP A 229 -16.52 1.11 -22.66
N LEU A 230 -15.79 0.14 -23.20
CA LEU A 230 -15.42 -1.10 -22.52
C LEU A 230 -14.64 -0.84 -21.22
N GLU A 231 -13.73 0.14 -21.21
CA GLU A 231 -13.03 0.56 -19.98
C GLU A 231 -14.04 0.96 -18.89
N LEU A 232 -15.01 1.80 -19.24
CA LEU A 232 -16.03 2.29 -18.31
C LEU A 232 -16.98 1.18 -17.86
N ALA A 233 -17.35 0.26 -18.75
CA ALA A 233 -18.25 -0.84 -18.42
C ALA A 233 -17.63 -1.84 -17.46
N ILE A 234 -16.37 -2.24 -17.71
CA ILE A 234 -15.65 -3.10 -16.77
C ILE A 234 -15.63 -2.43 -15.40
N GLN A 235 -15.27 -1.14 -15.34
CA GLN A 235 -15.27 -0.40 -14.08
C GLN A 235 -16.66 -0.39 -13.40
N THR A 236 -17.72 -0.17 -14.18
CA THR A 236 -19.10 -0.08 -13.68
C THR A 236 -19.62 -1.44 -13.20
N TYR A 237 -19.29 -2.52 -13.91
CA TYR A 237 -19.63 -3.89 -13.53
C TYR A 237 -19.03 -4.24 -12.15
N PHE A 238 -17.72 -4.03 -11.97
CA PHE A 238 -17.07 -4.28 -10.69
C PHE A 238 -17.59 -3.34 -9.59
N TYR A 239 -17.87 -2.08 -9.92
CA TYR A 239 -18.52 -1.15 -9.00
C TYR A 239 -19.84 -1.71 -8.46
N ASN A 240 -20.77 -2.09 -9.34
CA ASN A 240 -22.08 -2.59 -8.95
C ASN A 240 -21.97 -3.86 -8.10
N LYS A 241 -21.16 -4.83 -8.53
CA LYS A 241 -20.95 -6.09 -7.79
C LYS A 241 -20.47 -5.84 -6.35
N PHE A 242 -19.53 -4.91 -6.16
CA PHE A 242 -19.02 -4.60 -4.82
C PHE A 242 -20.05 -3.82 -3.98
N ILE A 243 -20.80 -2.89 -4.56
CA ILE A 243 -21.88 -2.17 -3.86
C ILE A 243 -22.99 -3.13 -3.40
N GLU A 244 -23.41 -4.04 -4.28
CA GLU A 244 -24.40 -5.09 -3.98
C GLU A 244 -23.94 -6.01 -2.83
N ASN A 245 -22.63 -6.18 -2.67
CA ASN A 245 -22.01 -6.91 -1.57
C ASN A 245 -21.69 -6.02 -0.35
N GLY A 246 -22.41 -4.90 -0.20
CA GLY A 246 -22.38 -4.06 1.01
C GLY A 246 -21.11 -3.24 1.18
N ARG A 247 -20.31 -3.06 0.13
CA ARG A 247 -19.03 -2.36 0.22
C ARG A 247 -19.19 -0.86 0.00
N THR A 248 -18.37 -0.06 0.69
CA THR A 248 -18.48 1.41 0.62
C THR A 248 -17.53 1.98 -0.44
N PRO A 249 -18.02 2.76 -1.43
CA PRO A 249 -17.17 3.35 -2.44
C PRO A 249 -16.41 4.57 -1.91
N MET A 250 -15.13 4.69 -2.29
CA MET A 250 -14.26 5.79 -1.93
C MET A 250 -13.46 6.33 -3.13
N ALA A 251 -13.38 7.64 -3.26
CA ALA A 251 -12.48 8.30 -4.19
C ALA A 251 -11.25 8.82 -3.44
N CYS A 252 -10.05 8.44 -3.88
CA CYS A 252 -8.78 8.79 -3.24
C CYS A 252 -7.96 9.81 -4.05
N VAL A 253 -6.90 10.31 -3.42
CA VAL A 253 -5.88 11.13 -4.08
C VAL A 253 -4.86 10.25 -4.80
N ASP A 254 -4.38 10.71 -5.95
CA ASP A 254 -3.43 9.94 -6.78
C ASP A 254 -1.96 10.15 -6.38
N PHE A 255 -1.69 11.24 -5.66
CA PHE A 255 -0.36 11.60 -5.22
C PHE A 255 -0.32 11.57 -3.69
N CYS A 256 0.71 10.94 -3.15
CA CYS A 256 0.92 10.79 -1.72
C CYS A 256 2.34 11.22 -1.33
N LYS A 257 2.57 11.39 -0.03
CA LYS A 257 3.90 11.67 0.52
C LYS A 257 4.72 10.37 0.56
N SER A 258 6.05 10.49 0.44
CA SER A 258 6.97 9.34 0.38
C SER A 258 6.84 8.34 1.53
N PHE A 259 6.58 8.82 2.75
CA PHE A 259 6.41 7.93 3.90
C PHE A 259 5.26 6.93 3.75
N LEU A 260 4.19 7.30 3.01
CA LEU A 260 3.08 6.40 2.73
C LEU A 260 3.50 5.26 1.80
N LEU A 261 4.39 5.53 0.84
CA LEU A 261 4.95 4.53 -0.07
C LEU A 261 5.83 3.54 0.68
N GLU A 262 6.70 4.05 1.55
CA GLU A 262 7.57 3.20 2.37
C GLU A 262 6.78 2.36 3.38
N ALA A 263 5.70 2.90 3.96
CA ALA A 263 4.86 2.15 4.88
C ALA A 263 4.16 0.94 4.23
N VAL A 264 3.84 1.03 2.94
CA VAL A 264 3.29 -0.09 2.16
C VAL A 264 4.36 -0.96 1.50
N GLY A 265 5.64 -0.69 1.78
CA GLY A 265 6.81 -1.48 1.39
C GLY A 265 7.46 -1.12 0.05
N LEU A 266 7.15 0.05 -0.50
CA LEU A 266 7.80 0.56 -1.72
C LEU A 266 9.00 1.44 -1.36
N ASP A 267 10.06 1.40 -2.18
CA ASP A 267 11.18 2.35 -2.09
C ASP A 267 10.77 3.67 -2.79
N PRO A 268 10.49 4.76 -2.05
CA PRO A 268 10.05 6.03 -2.63
C PRO A 268 11.11 6.68 -3.53
N PHE A 269 12.36 6.23 -3.44
CA PHE A 269 13.47 6.70 -4.26
C PHE A 269 13.77 5.78 -5.45
N SER A 270 13.12 4.61 -5.53
CA SER A 270 13.32 3.69 -6.64
C SER A 270 12.55 4.19 -7.87
N PRO A 271 13.26 4.51 -8.97
CA PRO A 271 12.63 5.02 -10.17
C PRO A 271 11.92 3.93 -10.98
N ASP A 272 12.03 2.66 -10.56
CA ASP A 272 11.34 1.49 -11.10
C ASP A 272 10.07 1.14 -10.30
N GLN A 273 9.92 1.70 -9.10
CA GLN A 273 8.74 1.49 -8.25
C GLN A 273 7.85 2.74 -8.15
N CYS A 274 8.42 3.94 -8.29
CA CYS A 274 7.71 5.19 -8.04
C CYS A 274 7.97 6.23 -9.13
N ILE A 275 6.95 7.04 -9.42
CA ILE A 275 7.07 8.23 -10.28
C ILE A 275 7.06 9.46 -9.38
N SER A 276 8.19 10.18 -9.30
CA SER A 276 8.32 11.37 -8.46
C SER A 276 7.93 12.64 -9.21
N LEU A 277 7.09 13.47 -8.59
CA LEU A 277 6.86 14.84 -9.06
C LEU A 277 8.03 15.73 -8.63
N LYS A 278 8.77 16.29 -9.58
CA LYS A 278 9.68 17.41 -9.28
C LYS A 278 8.87 18.70 -9.23
N LEU A 279 8.99 19.45 -8.15
CA LEU A 279 8.50 20.83 -8.09
C LEU A 279 9.29 21.63 -9.14
N LYS A 280 8.65 21.96 -10.26
CA LYS A 280 9.08 23.11 -11.06
C LYS A 280 8.56 24.35 -10.33
N ALA A 281 9.46 25.28 -10.02
CA ALA A 281 9.05 26.64 -9.73
C ALA A 281 8.20 27.13 -10.92
N GLU A 282 7.01 27.62 -10.61
CA GLU A 282 6.06 28.32 -11.47
C GLU A 282 5.03 27.56 -12.33
N GLN A 283 3.79 28.00 -12.10
CA GLN A 283 2.58 28.13 -12.93
C GLN A 283 2.23 27.03 -13.96
N GLY A 284 1.04 26.43 -13.76
CA GLY A 284 0.33 25.69 -14.81
C GLY A 284 -0.76 24.78 -14.25
N GLN A 285 -1.95 24.87 -14.84
CA GLN A 285 -3.18 24.12 -14.48
C GLN A 285 -2.96 22.61 -14.39
N LYS A 286 -3.67 21.95 -13.46
CA LYS A 286 -3.62 20.50 -13.26
C LYS A 286 -4.95 19.87 -13.67
N LEU A 287 -4.88 18.99 -14.66
CA LEU A 287 -5.95 18.09 -15.07
C LEU A 287 -5.92 16.85 -14.15
N HIS A 288 -7.09 16.41 -13.68
CA HIS A 288 -7.22 15.32 -12.70
C HIS A 288 -8.02 14.16 -13.30
N LEU A 289 -7.48 12.94 -13.26
CA LEU A 289 -8.26 11.70 -13.10
C LEU A 289 -7.33 10.55 -12.62
N GLY A 290 -7.63 9.96 -11.45
CA GLY A 290 -6.97 8.82 -10.84
C GLY A 290 -6.83 7.55 -11.67
N ARG A 291 -5.59 7.08 -11.65
CA ARG A 291 -4.94 6.09 -12.52
C ARG A 291 -3.82 5.46 -11.69
N CYS A 292 -3.54 4.19 -11.95
CA CYS A 292 -2.35 3.55 -11.44
C CYS A 292 -1.19 3.84 -12.37
N TYR A 293 -0.05 4.23 -11.80
CA TYR A 293 1.16 4.52 -12.56
C TYR A 293 2.24 3.50 -12.18
N ASN A 294 2.58 2.61 -13.11
CA ASN A 294 3.57 1.55 -12.91
C ASN A 294 4.87 1.90 -13.63
N ALA A 295 5.90 2.21 -12.85
CA ALA A 295 7.21 2.56 -13.38
C ALA A 295 7.97 1.38 -14.00
N LYS A 296 7.63 0.13 -13.66
CA LYS A 296 8.33 -1.09 -14.15
C LYS A 296 8.35 -1.20 -15.67
N HIS A 297 7.28 -0.77 -16.33
CA HIS A 297 7.13 -0.91 -17.78
C HIS A 297 7.68 0.26 -18.58
N ARG A 298 8.28 1.27 -17.93
CA ARG A 298 8.73 2.51 -18.59
C ARG A 298 9.76 2.31 -19.71
N HIS A 299 10.46 1.18 -19.71
CA HIS A 299 11.51 0.84 -20.67
C HIS A 299 11.05 -0.11 -21.78
N GLN A 300 9.77 -0.48 -21.80
CA GLN A 300 9.26 -1.45 -22.76
C GLN A 300 9.19 -0.85 -24.17
N LYS A 301 9.59 -1.65 -25.16
CA LYS A 301 9.75 -1.20 -26.55
C LYS A 301 8.50 -1.42 -27.41
N SER A 302 7.65 -2.37 -27.03
CA SER A 302 6.41 -2.72 -27.72
C SER A 302 5.20 -2.38 -26.86
N PHE A 303 4.12 -1.94 -27.52
CA PHE A 303 2.85 -1.70 -26.86
C PHE A 303 2.03 -2.98 -26.77
N ASP A 304 1.48 -3.23 -25.59
CA ASP A 304 0.40 -4.18 -25.30
C ASP A 304 -0.44 -3.63 -24.13
N LEU A 305 -1.61 -4.21 -23.89
CA LEU A 305 -2.47 -3.85 -22.75
C LEU A 305 -2.06 -4.52 -21.44
N PHE A 306 -1.12 -5.46 -21.48
CA PHE A 306 -0.69 -6.23 -20.32
C PHE A 306 0.40 -5.52 -19.50
N SER A 307 1.11 -4.57 -20.12
CA SER A 307 2.35 -4.01 -19.62
C SER A 307 2.38 -2.48 -19.78
N VAL A 308 1.29 -1.83 -19.38
CA VAL A 308 1.12 -0.39 -19.52
C VAL A 308 1.70 0.36 -18.33
N VAL A 309 2.27 1.55 -18.58
CA VAL A 309 2.75 2.44 -17.50
C VAL A 309 1.59 3.09 -16.75
N GLN A 310 0.42 3.21 -17.38
CA GLN A 310 -0.73 3.85 -16.79
C GLN A 310 -1.97 2.98 -17.03
N SER A 311 -2.65 2.57 -15.96
CA SER A 311 -3.86 1.74 -16.04
C SER A 311 -4.98 2.29 -15.17
N SER A 312 -6.22 1.98 -15.54
CA SER A 312 -7.38 2.10 -14.65
C SER A 312 -7.54 0.78 -13.91
N ASN A 313 -7.52 0.82 -12.58
CA ASN A 313 -7.71 -0.36 -11.74
C ASN A 313 -8.83 -0.08 -10.74
N PHE A 314 -9.52 -1.14 -10.35
CA PHE A 314 -10.51 -1.11 -9.28
C PHE A 314 -9.90 -1.78 -8.04
N HIS A 315 -9.75 -1.04 -6.95
CA HIS A 315 -9.07 -1.50 -5.74
C HIS A 315 -10.05 -1.77 -4.60
N CYS A 316 -9.70 -2.71 -3.73
CA CYS A 316 -10.42 -3.03 -2.50
C CYS A 316 -9.48 -2.96 -1.29
N LEU A 317 -10.00 -2.53 -0.15
CA LEU A 317 -9.32 -2.43 1.14
C LEU A 317 -10.32 -2.66 2.27
N THR A 318 -10.14 -3.71 3.05
CA THR A 318 -10.91 -3.95 4.27
C THR A 318 -10.02 -3.82 5.50
N LEU A 319 -10.51 -3.08 6.50
CA LEU A 319 -9.91 -2.98 7.82
C LEU A 319 -10.65 -3.91 8.78
N CYS A 320 -9.91 -4.83 9.38
CA CYS A 320 -10.40 -5.81 10.34
C CYS A 320 -9.85 -5.52 11.74
N GLU A 321 -10.59 -5.96 12.75
CA GLU A 321 -10.21 -5.80 14.15
C GLU A 321 -9.07 -6.76 14.51
N ASP A 322 -9.18 -8.02 14.09
CA ASP A 322 -8.24 -9.09 14.41
C ASP A 322 -7.93 -10.00 13.21
N SER A 323 -6.99 -10.93 13.43
CA SER A 323 -6.58 -11.94 12.44
C SER A 323 -7.69 -12.87 11.98
N LYS A 324 -8.68 -13.18 12.84
CA LYS A 324 -9.76 -14.09 12.48
C LYS A 324 -10.71 -13.42 11.51
N ASN A 325 -11.10 -12.18 11.78
CA ASN A 325 -11.91 -11.39 10.86
C ASN A 325 -11.15 -11.09 9.56
N GLU A 326 -9.83 -10.92 9.61
CA GLU A 326 -8.99 -10.80 8.41
C GLU A 326 -9.05 -12.06 7.54
N ASP A 327 -8.98 -13.26 8.12
CA ASP A 327 -9.07 -14.52 7.39
C ASP A 327 -10.44 -14.72 6.73
N GLU A 328 -11.52 -14.48 7.48
CA GLU A 328 -12.90 -14.58 6.97
C GLU A 328 -13.13 -13.59 5.81
N GLU A 329 -12.69 -12.35 5.98
CA GLU A 329 -12.82 -11.31 4.97
C GLU A 329 -11.95 -11.58 3.73
N PHE A 330 -10.73 -12.08 3.90
CA PHE A 330 -9.85 -12.45 2.79
C PHE A 330 -10.50 -13.49 1.88
N GLU A 331 -11.04 -14.57 2.46
CA GLU A 331 -11.71 -15.62 1.70
C GLU A 331 -13.03 -15.11 1.09
N SER A 332 -13.82 -14.32 1.85
CA SER A 332 -15.06 -13.69 1.35
C SER A 332 -14.81 -12.81 0.13
N LEU A 333 -13.82 -11.91 0.21
CA LEU A 333 -13.45 -11.01 -0.87
C LEU A 333 -12.91 -11.77 -2.09
N PHE A 334 -12.10 -12.81 -1.87
CA PHE A 334 -11.58 -13.61 -2.98
C PHE A 334 -12.69 -14.42 -3.68
N ASN A 335 -13.65 -14.96 -2.93
CA ASN A 335 -14.82 -15.64 -3.48
C ASN A 335 -15.73 -14.70 -4.29
N LEU A 336 -15.88 -13.44 -3.84
CA LEU A 336 -16.57 -12.42 -4.63
C LEU A 336 -15.87 -12.19 -5.97
N LEU A 337 -14.53 -12.14 -5.99
CA LEU A 337 -13.79 -12.04 -7.25
C LEU A 337 -14.01 -13.27 -8.13
N ILE A 338 -13.89 -14.50 -7.61
CA ILE A 338 -14.17 -15.72 -8.37
C ILE A 338 -15.56 -15.66 -9.03
N SER A 339 -16.58 -15.23 -8.28
CA SER A 339 -17.93 -15.02 -8.81
C SER A 339 -17.96 -14.01 -9.96
N CYS A 340 -17.32 -12.85 -9.79
CA CYS A 340 -17.21 -11.83 -10.84
C CYS A 340 -16.49 -12.33 -12.10
N TYR A 341 -15.43 -13.13 -11.95
CA TYR A 341 -14.67 -13.65 -13.09
C TYR A 341 -15.38 -14.83 -13.79
N SER A 342 -16.18 -15.59 -13.05
CA SER A 342 -17.02 -16.67 -13.59
C SER A 342 -18.09 -16.14 -14.55
N ASP A 343 -18.65 -14.96 -14.25
CA ASP A 343 -19.64 -14.28 -15.08
C ASP A 343 -19.15 -14.07 -16.52
N PHE A 344 -17.88 -13.70 -16.74
CA PHE A 344 -17.34 -13.44 -18.09
C PHE A 344 -17.18 -14.69 -18.97
N LYS A 345 -17.28 -15.90 -18.39
CA LYS A 345 -17.12 -17.18 -19.11
C LYS A 345 -15.77 -17.32 -19.86
N ILE A 346 -14.73 -16.62 -19.40
CA ILE A 346 -13.36 -16.74 -19.93
C ILE A 346 -12.60 -17.76 -19.09
N PRO A 347 -11.74 -18.62 -19.68
CA PRO A 347 -10.86 -19.48 -18.91
C PRO A 347 -10.01 -18.71 -17.90
N PHE A 348 -10.08 -19.10 -16.63
CA PHE A 348 -9.35 -18.46 -15.53
C PHE A 348 -8.99 -19.46 -14.44
N ARG A 349 -7.99 -19.09 -13.63
CA ARG A 349 -7.50 -19.88 -12.50
C ARG A 349 -7.19 -18.99 -11.30
N ALA A 350 -7.33 -19.56 -10.11
CA ALA A 350 -6.83 -18.97 -8.88
C ALA A 350 -5.43 -19.49 -8.59
N VAL A 351 -4.57 -18.60 -8.10
CA VAL A 351 -3.19 -18.93 -7.71
C VAL A 351 -2.95 -18.46 -6.29
N ASN A 352 -2.71 -19.39 -5.37
CA ASN A 352 -2.22 -19.06 -4.03
C ASN A 352 -0.71 -18.89 -4.11
N CYS A 353 -0.23 -17.68 -3.85
CA CYS A 353 1.18 -17.32 -4.03
C CYS A 353 2.04 -17.99 -2.98
N GLY A 354 3.11 -18.63 -3.43
CA GLY A 354 4.15 -19.14 -2.57
C GLY A 354 4.93 -18.01 -1.87
N ALA A 355 5.55 -18.35 -0.73
CA ALA A 355 6.26 -17.43 0.14
C ALA A 355 7.27 -16.51 -0.59
N LYS A 356 8.01 -17.04 -1.57
CA LYS A 356 9.00 -16.28 -2.36
C LYS A 356 8.39 -15.24 -3.28
N ASN A 357 7.12 -15.39 -3.65
CA ASN A 357 6.42 -14.49 -4.56
C ASN A 357 5.67 -13.36 -3.84
N LEU A 358 5.58 -13.42 -2.51
CA LEU A 358 4.96 -12.38 -1.70
C LEU A 358 5.81 -11.10 -1.64
N ASN A 359 5.14 -9.95 -1.67
CA ASN A 359 5.80 -8.68 -1.35
C ASN A 359 6.21 -8.67 0.14
N THR A 360 7.19 -7.84 0.49
CA THR A 360 7.74 -7.77 1.85
C THR A 360 6.70 -7.48 2.93
N THR A 361 5.58 -6.85 2.58
CA THR A 361 4.51 -6.47 3.50
C THR A 361 3.36 -7.47 3.58
N GLU A 362 3.27 -8.39 2.63
CA GLU A 362 2.15 -9.34 2.51
C GLU A 362 2.42 -10.55 3.38
N SER A 363 1.44 -10.98 4.18
CA SER A 363 1.51 -12.25 4.91
C SER A 363 1.01 -13.42 4.07
N ARG A 364 0.03 -13.18 3.18
CA ARG A 364 -0.56 -14.14 2.23
C ARG A 364 -1.08 -13.39 1.00
N ARG A 365 -1.10 -14.02 -0.17
CA ARG A 365 -1.72 -13.47 -1.38
C ARG A 365 -2.34 -14.55 -2.26
N LYS A 366 -3.53 -14.28 -2.78
CA LYS A 366 -4.15 -15.04 -3.87
C LYS A 366 -4.32 -14.15 -5.11
N LEU A 367 -4.03 -14.68 -6.28
CA LEU A 367 -4.22 -14.03 -7.58
C LEU A 367 -5.37 -14.70 -8.33
N LEU A 368 -6.02 -13.95 -9.21
CA LEU A 368 -6.76 -14.51 -10.32
C LEU A 368 -6.03 -14.19 -11.60
N GLU A 369 -5.88 -15.22 -12.43
CA GLU A 369 -5.26 -15.11 -13.73
C GLU A 369 -6.23 -15.54 -14.83
N VAL A 370 -6.32 -14.75 -15.88
CA VAL A 370 -7.24 -14.97 -17.01
C VAL A 370 -6.43 -15.36 -18.24
N TRP A 371 -6.92 -16.33 -18.99
CA TRP A 371 -6.25 -16.88 -20.16
C TRP A 371 -6.17 -15.86 -21.32
N SER A 372 -4.98 -15.70 -21.88
CA SER A 372 -4.73 -15.00 -23.14
C SER A 372 -4.44 -16.06 -24.22
N PRO A 373 -5.35 -16.29 -25.18
CA PRO A 373 -5.14 -17.29 -26.22
C PRO A 373 -4.07 -16.85 -27.23
N ALA A 374 -3.85 -15.55 -27.46
CA ALA A 374 -2.81 -15.12 -28.39
C ALA A 374 -1.40 -15.38 -27.84
N GLU A 375 -1.19 -15.18 -26.53
CA GLU A 375 0.09 -15.47 -25.88
C GLU A 375 0.21 -16.90 -25.35
N GLN A 376 -0.89 -17.68 -25.34
CA GLN A 376 -0.95 -19.02 -24.74
C GLN A 376 -0.51 -19.04 -23.27
N MET A 377 -0.90 -18.00 -22.52
CA MET A 377 -0.52 -17.82 -21.12
C MET A 377 -1.66 -17.23 -20.30
N TYR A 378 -1.66 -17.55 -19.00
CA TYR A 378 -2.51 -16.88 -18.01
C TYR A 378 -1.91 -15.53 -17.60
N LYS A 379 -2.76 -14.50 -17.51
CA LYS A 379 -2.39 -13.13 -17.18
C LYS A 379 -2.98 -12.73 -15.83
N PRO A 380 -2.18 -12.25 -14.86
CA PRO A 380 -2.68 -11.80 -13.57
C PRO A 380 -3.54 -10.54 -13.75
N VAL A 381 -4.81 -10.65 -13.39
CA VAL A 381 -5.80 -9.58 -13.59
C VAL A 381 -6.31 -8.99 -12.27
N ALA A 382 -6.28 -9.79 -11.20
CA ALA A 382 -6.72 -9.41 -9.88
C ALA A 382 -5.91 -10.10 -8.80
N TYR A 383 -5.92 -9.53 -7.60
CA TYR A 383 -5.33 -10.14 -6.43
C TYR A 383 -5.96 -9.64 -5.14
N VAL A 384 -5.85 -10.45 -4.09
CA VAL A 384 -6.14 -10.08 -2.71
C VAL A 384 -4.96 -10.52 -1.86
N SER A 385 -4.53 -9.64 -0.96
CA SER A 385 -3.41 -9.83 -0.04
C SER A 385 -3.85 -9.56 1.40
N GLN A 386 -3.40 -10.41 2.33
CA GLN A 386 -3.43 -10.14 3.76
C GLN A 386 -2.14 -9.42 4.16
N ARG A 387 -2.26 -8.51 5.12
CA ARG A 387 -1.10 -7.76 5.64
C ARG A 387 -1.02 -7.78 7.16
N GLY A 388 -1.98 -8.39 7.85
CA GLY A 388 -2.07 -8.30 9.30
C GLY A 388 -2.06 -6.85 9.74
N ASP A 389 -1.38 -6.59 10.86
CA ASP A 389 -1.18 -5.24 11.39
C ASP A 389 0.11 -4.56 10.92
N PHE A 390 0.79 -5.10 9.90
CA PHE A 390 2.12 -4.64 9.50
C PHE A 390 2.14 -3.21 8.95
N VAL A 391 1.17 -2.88 8.10
CA VAL A 391 1.02 -1.52 7.53
C VAL A 391 0.34 -0.59 8.53
N SER A 392 -0.63 -1.09 9.29
CA SER A 392 -1.34 -0.30 10.30
C SER A 392 -0.42 0.15 11.43
N LYS A 393 0.50 -0.70 11.92
CA LYS A 393 1.56 -0.31 12.87
C LYS A 393 2.52 0.75 12.29
N ARG A 394 2.79 0.68 10.99
CA ARG A 394 3.65 1.65 10.27
C ARG A 394 2.98 2.99 10.02
N LEU A 395 1.65 3.02 9.88
CA LEU A 395 0.89 4.24 9.63
C LEU A 395 0.10 4.73 10.85
N HIS A 396 0.20 4.01 11.96
CA HIS A 396 -0.58 4.22 13.17
C HIS A 396 -2.11 4.22 12.90
N VAL A 397 -2.58 3.21 12.16
CA VAL A 397 -4.00 2.98 11.89
C VAL A 397 -4.57 2.08 12.98
N THR A 398 -5.37 2.67 13.87
CA THR A 398 -5.87 2.03 15.08
C THR A 398 -7.39 1.99 15.12
N TYR A 399 -7.93 1.09 15.93
CA TYR A 399 -9.35 1.06 16.31
C TYR A 399 -9.50 1.19 17.83
N GLY A 400 -10.70 1.57 18.27
CA GLY A 400 -11.07 1.67 19.67
C GLY A 400 -12.21 2.65 19.92
N VAL A 401 -12.53 2.84 21.20
CA VAL A 401 -13.54 3.80 21.68
C VAL A 401 -12.87 5.14 21.99
N GLU A 402 -13.62 6.25 21.99
CA GLU A 402 -13.10 7.61 22.20
C GLU A 402 -11.91 7.71 23.18
N HIS A 403 -10.78 8.24 22.69
CA HIS A 403 -9.52 8.41 23.43
C HIS A 403 -8.82 7.14 23.92
N VAL A 404 -9.35 5.95 23.63
CA VAL A 404 -8.78 4.66 23.98
C VAL A 404 -8.41 3.90 22.70
N ILE A 405 -7.12 3.62 22.52
CA ILE A 405 -6.64 2.74 21.46
C ILE A 405 -6.77 1.31 21.96
N GLU A 406 -7.59 0.50 21.30
CA GLU A 406 -7.76 -0.93 21.62
C GLU A 406 -6.75 -1.78 20.84
N GLY A 407 -6.46 -1.41 19.59
CA GLY A 407 -5.52 -2.16 18.76
C GLY A 407 -5.19 -1.51 17.43
N TYR A 408 -4.39 -2.22 16.64
CA TYR A 408 -4.04 -1.86 15.27
C TYR A 408 -4.88 -2.69 14.30
N CYS A 409 -5.39 -2.04 13.25
CA CYS A 409 -6.24 -2.74 12.30
C CYS A 409 -5.45 -3.79 11.52
N HIS A 410 -6.04 -4.96 11.34
CA HIS A 410 -5.63 -5.91 10.33
C HIS A 410 -6.12 -5.46 8.95
N MET A 411 -5.38 -5.76 7.88
CA MET A 411 -5.66 -5.20 6.55
C MET A 411 -5.72 -6.28 5.47
N VAL A 412 -6.87 -6.38 4.81
CA VAL A 412 -7.03 -7.11 3.54
C VAL A 412 -7.08 -6.07 2.42
N GLU A 413 -6.21 -6.17 1.43
CA GLU A 413 -6.23 -5.25 0.28
C GLU A 413 -6.05 -5.99 -1.05
N GLY A 414 -6.43 -5.34 -2.15
CA GLY A 414 -6.32 -5.98 -3.44
C GLY A 414 -6.62 -5.08 -4.63
N VAL A 415 -6.39 -5.65 -5.81
CA VAL A 415 -6.91 -5.16 -7.09
C VAL A 415 -8.00 -6.12 -7.49
N ALA A 416 -9.25 -5.67 -7.53
CA ALA A 416 -10.37 -6.47 -8.01
C ALA A 416 -10.31 -6.68 -9.52
N VAL A 417 -9.83 -5.67 -10.25
CA VAL A 417 -9.58 -5.76 -11.70
C VAL A 417 -8.53 -4.75 -12.15
N ASN A 418 -7.56 -5.23 -12.92
CA ASN A 418 -6.72 -4.43 -13.80
C ASN A 418 -7.43 -4.34 -15.17
N ILE A 419 -8.03 -3.18 -15.46
CA ILE A 419 -8.96 -3.04 -16.59
C ILE A 419 -8.26 -3.27 -17.94
N PRO A 420 -7.07 -2.69 -18.22
CA PRO A 420 -6.34 -3.00 -19.46
C PRO A 420 -6.05 -4.49 -19.65
N VAL A 421 -5.61 -5.19 -18.61
CA VAL A 421 -5.32 -6.63 -18.70
C VAL A 421 -6.58 -7.42 -19.01
N LEU A 422 -7.67 -7.18 -18.28
CA LEU A 422 -8.95 -7.86 -18.54
C LEU A 422 -9.47 -7.56 -19.94
N MET A 423 -9.36 -6.31 -20.38
CA MET A 423 -9.77 -5.89 -21.72
C MET A 423 -8.98 -6.63 -22.80
N GLY A 424 -7.66 -6.76 -22.65
CA GLY A 424 -6.82 -7.56 -23.56
C GLY A 424 -7.30 -9.01 -23.64
N CYS A 425 -7.57 -9.63 -22.50
CA CYS A 425 -8.10 -11.00 -22.46
C CYS A 425 -9.52 -11.10 -23.07
N ILE A 426 -10.42 -10.15 -22.84
CA ILE A 426 -11.76 -10.13 -23.45
C ILE A 426 -11.64 -10.06 -24.98
N ILE A 427 -10.86 -9.12 -25.51
CA ILE A 427 -10.68 -8.94 -26.95
C ILE A 427 -10.19 -10.25 -27.59
N GLU A 428 -9.24 -10.92 -26.96
CA GLU A 428 -8.65 -12.15 -27.49
C GLU A 428 -9.57 -13.37 -27.37
N ASN A 429 -10.33 -13.51 -26.28
CA ASN A 429 -11.21 -14.67 -26.09
C ASN A 429 -12.53 -14.57 -26.85
N PHE A 430 -13.03 -13.35 -27.10
CA PHE A 430 -14.28 -13.12 -27.83
C PHE A 430 -14.07 -12.75 -29.30
N GLN A 431 -12.87 -12.99 -29.84
CA GLN A 431 -12.57 -12.74 -31.25
C GLN A 431 -13.34 -13.68 -32.20
N LYS A 432 -13.68 -13.17 -33.38
CA LYS A 432 -14.30 -13.88 -34.49
C LYS A 432 -13.32 -14.02 -35.64
N SER A 433 -13.57 -14.96 -36.55
CA SER A 433 -12.72 -15.30 -37.71
C SER A 433 -12.42 -14.16 -38.68
N ASN A 434 -13.08 -13.01 -38.58
CA ASN A 434 -12.89 -11.84 -39.42
C ASN A 434 -12.07 -10.72 -38.76
N GLY A 435 -11.62 -10.89 -37.52
CA GLY A 435 -10.79 -9.93 -36.79
C GLY A 435 -11.59 -8.84 -36.11
N ILE A 436 -12.84 -9.17 -35.79
CA ILE A 436 -13.74 -8.43 -34.91
C ILE A 436 -13.87 -9.23 -33.61
N PHE A 437 -14.28 -8.62 -32.51
CA PHE A 437 -14.62 -9.31 -31.27
C PHE A 437 -16.03 -8.93 -30.82
N GLU A 438 -16.67 -9.82 -30.06
CA GLU A 438 -17.95 -9.55 -29.40
C GLU A 438 -17.72 -9.15 -27.94
N LEU A 439 -18.68 -8.42 -27.37
CA LEU A 439 -18.67 -8.14 -25.94
C LEU A 439 -19.30 -9.30 -25.16
N PRO A 440 -18.79 -9.61 -23.95
CA PRO A 440 -19.49 -10.49 -23.01
C PRO A 440 -20.89 -9.95 -22.73
N ASP A 441 -21.87 -10.84 -22.55
CA ASP A 441 -23.27 -10.49 -22.26
C ASP A 441 -23.37 -9.58 -21.04
N GLU A 442 -22.50 -9.80 -20.05
CA GLU A 442 -22.46 -9.10 -18.78
C GLU A 442 -21.99 -7.64 -18.92
N LEU A 443 -21.36 -7.29 -20.05
CA LEU A 443 -20.96 -5.93 -20.41
C LEU A 443 -21.85 -5.32 -21.50
N SER A 444 -22.87 -6.05 -21.99
CA SER A 444 -23.75 -5.63 -23.08
C SER A 444 -24.63 -4.42 -22.75
N PHE A 445 -24.79 -4.08 -21.46
CA PHE A 445 -25.52 -2.88 -21.03
C PHE A 445 -24.92 -1.58 -21.60
N LEU A 446 -23.67 -1.61 -22.07
CA LEU A 446 -23.06 -0.54 -22.86
C LEU A 446 -23.84 -0.19 -24.12
N HIS A 447 -24.36 -1.17 -24.86
CA HIS A 447 -25.11 -0.89 -26.08
C HIS A 447 -26.39 -0.11 -25.80
N ASN A 448 -26.97 -0.25 -24.62
CA ASN A 448 -28.14 0.52 -24.21
C ASN A 448 -27.76 1.94 -23.77
N LEU A 449 -26.62 2.11 -23.08
CA LEU A 449 -26.13 3.40 -22.60
C LEU A 449 -25.60 4.35 -23.68
N ILE A 450 -25.22 3.83 -24.85
CA ILE A 450 -24.61 4.60 -25.95
C ILE A 450 -25.62 4.90 -27.07
N ASN A 451 -26.67 4.09 -27.19
CA ASN A 451 -27.71 4.26 -28.22
C ASN A 451 -28.99 4.94 -27.70
N GLU A 452 -29.06 5.27 -26.41
CA GLU A 452 -30.00 6.25 -25.82
C GLU A 452 -29.34 7.64 -25.77
#